data_AF-A0A935D4B6-F1
#
_entry.id   AF-A0A935D4B6-F1
#
_cell.length_a   1.000
_cell.length_b   1.000
_cell.length_c   1.000
_cell.angle_alpha   90.00
_cell.angle_beta   90.00
_cell.angle_gamma   90.00
#
_symmetry.space_group_name_H-M   'P 1'
#
loop_
_entity.id
_entity.type
_entity.pdbx_description
1 polymer ?
#
loop_
_entity_poly.entity_id
_entity_poly.type
_entity_poly.pdbx_seq_one_letter_code
_entity_poly.pdbx_strand_id
1 'polypeptide(L)'
;MFTLATSDANPDNYATWDLNSADAGDYLVEVYTAKAYAAAQRATYTVRHGARTSQKVIDQTAQDGWQSLGTFAFARGAAQSLRLDDNTGEAVGLKRQLVFDAIRVTRAGDTGADGGGVGTGGDAGPRGDAGPASASGGPSGAGASDLERLEDETGGCQIRAGATSPEAAGTGVLALALAALGRRRRRAGAPE
;
A
#
# COMPACT_ATOMS: atom_id res chain seq x y z
N MET A 1 7.44 -5.02 -14.50
CA MET A 1 8.48 -6.07 -14.67
C MET A 1 7.78 -7.43 -14.74
N PHE A 2 8.39 -8.47 -15.31
CA PHE A 2 7.80 -9.81 -15.28
C PHE A 2 8.84 -10.91 -15.04
N THR A 3 8.38 -12.05 -14.53
CA THR A 3 9.08 -13.35 -14.56
C THR A 3 8.18 -14.36 -15.28
N LEU A 4 8.66 -15.58 -15.53
CA LEU A 4 7.82 -16.68 -15.95
C LEU A 4 7.26 -17.39 -14.73
N ALA A 5 5.96 -17.67 -14.74
CA ALA A 5 5.32 -18.51 -13.76
C ALA A 5 5.89 -19.94 -13.84
N THR A 6 6.12 -20.56 -12.68
CA THR A 6 6.55 -21.95 -12.56
C THR A 6 5.64 -22.78 -11.65
N SER A 7 5.77 -24.11 -11.79
CA SER A 7 5.14 -25.15 -11.00
C SER A 7 6.12 -25.82 -10.02
N ASP A 8 7.33 -25.30 -9.89
CA ASP A 8 8.32 -25.76 -8.91
C ASP A 8 7.83 -25.50 -7.47
N ALA A 9 8.35 -26.27 -6.51
CA ALA A 9 7.88 -26.18 -5.13
C ALA A 9 8.23 -24.85 -4.45
N ASN A 10 9.41 -24.30 -4.79
CA ASN A 10 9.95 -23.06 -4.24
C ASN A 10 9.91 -21.95 -5.31
N PRO A 11 9.77 -20.67 -4.92
CA PRO A 11 9.88 -19.56 -5.86
C PRO A 11 11.34 -19.22 -6.17
N ASP A 12 11.62 -18.93 -7.43
CA ASP A 12 12.90 -18.40 -7.89
C ASP A 12 12.89 -16.86 -7.89
N ASN A 13 11.75 -16.23 -8.16
CA ASN A 13 11.60 -14.78 -8.22
C ASN A 13 10.36 -14.31 -7.46
N TYR A 14 10.51 -13.20 -6.74
CA TYR A 14 9.42 -12.64 -5.95
C TYR A 14 9.55 -11.12 -5.83
N ALA A 15 8.42 -10.46 -5.58
CA ALA A 15 8.39 -9.07 -5.15
C ALA A 15 7.74 -8.97 -3.76
N THR A 16 8.24 -8.04 -2.96
CA THR A 16 7.64 -7.71 -1.66
C THR A 16 7.43 -6.20 -1.57
N TRP A 17 6.20 -5.82 -1.27
CA TRP A 17 5.81 -4.47 -0.92
C TRP A 17 5.65 -4.41 0.60
N ASP A 18 6.64 -3.85 1.28
CA ASP A 18 6.56 -3.55 2.72
C ASP A 18 5.70 -2.29 2.92
N LEU A 19 4.69 -2.41 3.77
CA LEU A 19 3.72 -1.35 4.02
C LEU A 19 3.96 -0.75 5.40
N ASN A 20 3.75 0.56 5.55
CA ASN A 20 3.74 1.23 6.84
C ASN A 20 2.43 2.00 6.97
N SER A 21 1.53 1.51 7.82
CA SER A 21 0.19 2.08 8.00
C SER A 21 0.23 3.14 9.10
N ALA A 22 -0.14 4.39 8.77
CA ALA A 22 -0.15 5.50 9.72
C ALA A 22 -1.10 5.26 10.91
N ASP A 23 -2.21 4.58 10.63
CA ASP A 23 -3.27 4.19 11.57
C ASP A 23 -3.57 2.70 11.46
N ALA A 24 -4.31 2.17 12.44
CA ALA A 24 -4.92 0.86 12.34
C ALA A 24 -6.31 0.98 11.70
N GLY A 25 -6.72 -0.02 10.92
CA GLY A 25 -8.03 -0.05 10.27
C GLY A 25 -8.15 -1.10 9.19
N ASP A 26 -9.32 -1.17 8.57
CA ASP A 26 -9.56 -2.00 7.39
C ASP A 26 -9.11 -1.26 6.13
N TYR A 27 -8.33 -1.94 5.28
CA TYR A 27 -7.84 -1.41 4.01
C TYR A 27 -8.18 -2.35 2.86
N LEU A 28 -8.82 -1.81 1.83
CA LEU A 28 -8.93 -2.43 0.51
C LEU A 28 -7.53 -2.47 -0.11
N VAL A 29 -7.09 -3.66 -0.50
CA VAL A 29 -5.83 -3.88 -1.22
C VAL A 29 -6.15 -4.28 -2.65
N GLU A 30 -5.54 -3.56 -3.59
CA GLU A 30 -5.65 -3.78 -5.03
C GLU A 30 -4.27 -3.87 -5.66
N VAL A 31 -4.18 -4.59 -6.76
CA VAL A 31 -2.97 -4.76 -7.57
C VAL A 31 -3.24 -4.33 -9.00
N TYR A 32 -2.26 -3.75 -9.68
CA TYR A 32 -2.41 -3.39 -11.09
C TYR A 32 -2.02 -4.58 -11.98
N THR A 33 -2.91 -4.95 -12.90
CA THR A 33 -2.68 -5.99 -13.92
C THR A 33 -2.70 -5.36 -15.30
N ALA A 34 -1.53 -5.28 -15.96
CA ALA A 34 -1.41 -4.81 -17.34
C ALA A 34 -1.61 -5.99 -18.30
N LYS A 35 -2.82 -6.16 -18.85
CA LYS A 35 -3.20 -7.35 -19.65
C LYS A 35 -2.40 -7.53 -20.93
N ALA A 36 -1.77 -6.46 -21.43
CA ALA A 36 -0.83 -6.52 -22.55
C ALA A 36 0.48 -7.28 -22.23
N TYR A 37 0.81 -7.48 -20.94
CA TYR A 37 2.05 -8.10 -20.47
C TYR A 37 1.84 -9.23 -19.46
N ALA A 38 0.64 -9.36 -18.88
CA ALA A 38 0.31 -10.36 -17.88
C ALA A 38 -0.42 -11.56 -18.50
N ALA A 39 0.05 -12.77 -18.18
CA ALA A 39 -0.49 -14.02 -18.70
C ALA A 39 -0.68 -15.12 -17.63
N ALA A 40 -0.19 -14.90 -16.40
CA ALA A 40 -0.37 -15.81 -15.27
C ALA A 40 -1.83 -15.83 -14.80
N GLN A 41 -2.41 -17.02 -14.73
CA GLN A 41 -3.82 -17.23 -14.35
C GLN A 41 -3.98 -17.65 -12.87
N ARG A 42 -2.87 -17.87 -12.16
CA ARG A 42 -2.82 -18.33 -10.76
C ARG A 42 -1.83 -17.51 -9.91
N ALA A 43 -1.69 -16.23 -10.23
CA ALA A 43 -0.85 -15.31 -9.47
C ALA A 43 -1.26 -15.31 -7.99
N THR A 44 -0.39 -15.85 -7.13
CA THR A 44 -0.70 -16.13 -5.72
C THR A 44 -0.05 -15.07 -4.84
N TYR A 45 -0.86 -14.14 -4.38
CA TYR A 45 -0.45 -13.05 -3.50
C TYR A 45 -0.59 -13.47 -2.04
N THR A 46 0.47 -13.29 -1.26
CA THR A 46 0.50 -13.50 0.18
C THR A 46 0.42 -12.15 0.89
N VAL A 47 -0.69 -11.89 1.57
CA VAL A 47 -0.94 -10.66 2.34
C VAL A 47 -0.63 -10.93 3.81
N ARG A 48 0.38 -10.27 4.38
CA ARG A 48 0.60 -10.20 5.83
C ARG A 48 -0.16 -8.99 6.39
N HIS A 49 -0.98 -9.19 7.41
CA HIS A 49 -1.76 -8.16 8.09
C HIS A 49 -1.63 -8.32 9.62
N GLY A 50 -0.56 -7.73 10.17
CA GLY A 50 -0.17 -7.94 11.56
C GLY A 50 0.38 -9.35 11.77
N ALA A 51 -0.09 -10.04 12.81
CA ALA A 51 0.30 -11.43 13.11
C ALA A 51 -0.39 -12.49 12.23
N ARG A 52 -1.15 -12.09 11.20
CA ARG A 52 -1.91 -12.98 10.32
C ARG A 52 -1.43 -12.89 8.88
N THR A 53 -1.61 -13.99 8.16
CA THR A 53 -1.32 -14.09 6.73
C THR A 53 -2.56 -14.59 5.99
N SER A 54 -2.75 -14.16 4.74
CA SER A 54 -3.84 -14.63 3.88
C SER A 54 -3.37 -14.70 2.43
N GLN A 55 -3.64 -15.82 1.77
CA GLN A 55 -3.35 -15.98 0.35
C GLN A 55 -4.54 -15.58 -0.51
N LYS A 56 -4.27 -14.99 -1.68
CA LYS A 56 -5.23 -14.58 -2.70
C LYS A 56 -4.70 -14.96 -4.07
N VAL A 57 -5.43 -15.82 -4.76
CA VAL A 57 -5.11 -16.23 -6.14
C VAL A 57 -5.95 -15.38 -7.08
N ILE A 58 -5.32 -14.75 -8.07
CA ILE A 58 -6.01 -14.02 -9.14
C ILE A 58 -5.52 -14.48 -10.52
N ASP A 59 -6.38 -14.34 -11.51
CA ASP A 59 -6.02 -14.42 -12.93
C ASP A 59 -5.68 -13.02 -13.42
N GLN A 60 -4.40 -12.75 -13.69
CA GLN A 60 -3.95 -11.44 -14.18
C GLN A 60 -4.40 -11.14 -15.63
N THR A 61 -5.04 -12.10 -16.30
CA THR A 61 -5.65 -11.92 -17.62
C THR A 61 -7.14 -11.57 -17.54
N ALA A 62 -7.77 -11.68 -16.36
CA ALA A 62 -9.21 -11.47 -16.20
C ALA A 62 -9.65 -10.03 -16.50
N GLN A 63 -8.79 -9.05 -16.23
CA GLN A 63 -9.05 -7.62 -16.41
C GLN A 63 -7.76 -6.85 -16.74
N ASP A 64 -7.91 -5.60 -17.17
CA ASP A 64 -6.82 -4.64 -17.36
C ASP A 64 -7.02 -3.49 -16.37
N GLY A 65 -5.99 -3.15 -15.59
CA GLY A 65 -6.07 -2.16 -14.51
C GLY A 65 -6.13 -2.76 -13.09
N TRP A 66 -6.81 -2.06 -12.17
CA TRP A 66 -6.81 -2.37 -10.73
C TRP A 66 -7.75 -3.54 -10.37
N GLN A 67 -7.18 -4.62 -9.85
CA GLN A 67 -7.90 -5.81 -9.37
C GLN A 67 -7.82 -5.93 -7.85
N SER A 68 -8.94 -6.20 -7.18
CA SER A 68 -8.98 -6.32 -5.72
C SER A 68 -8.49 -7.69 -5.24
N LEU A 69 -7.64 -7.68 -4.20
CA LEU A 69 -7.32 -8.84 -3.38
C LEU A 69 -8.27 -9.00 -2.18
N GLY A 70 -9.09 -7.99 -1.91
CA GLY A 70 -10.02 -7.89 -0.78
C GLY A 70 -9.61 -6.83 0.24
N THR A 71 -10.33 -6.81 1.36
CA THR A 71 -10.11 -5.91 2.50
C THR A 71 -9.42 -6.64 3.64
N PHE A 72 -8.44 -6.00 4.28
CA PHE A 72 -7.64 -6.57 5.36
C PHE A 72 -7.48 -5.59 6.52
N ALA A 73 -7.61 -6.08 7.75
CA ALA A 73 -7.42 -5.28 8.96
C ALA A 73 -5.92 -5.12 9.26
N PHE A 74 -5.37 -3.95 8.93
CA PHE A 74 -3.99 -3.59 9.21
C PHE A 74 -3.85 -2.97 10.61
N ALA A 75 -2.78 -3.35 11.31
CA ALA A 75 -2.32 -2.62 12.50
C ALA A 75 -1.71 -1.27 12.10
N ARG A 76 -1.36 -0.42 13.08
CA ARG A 76 -0.46 0.72 12.86
C ARG A 76 0.99 0.26 12.75
N GLY A 77 1.82 0.98 11.99
CA GLY A 77 3.24 0.68 11.80
C GLY A 77 3.49 -0.26 10.62
N ALA A 78 4.64 -0.94 10.60
CA ALA A 78 5.14 -1.72 9.45
C ALA A 78 4.99 -3.26 9.58
N ALA A 79 3.90 -3.71 10.22
CA ALA A 79 3.63 -5.14 10.47
C ALA A 79 2.86 -5.83 9.32
N GLN A 80 2.81 -5.21 8.14
CA GLN A 80 2.02 -5.63 7.00
C GLN A 80 2.90 -5.62 5.74
N SER A 81 2.62 -6.53 4.83
CA SER A 81 3.30 -6.58 3.54
C SER A 81 2.47 -7.37 2.53
N LEU A 82 2.69 -7.08 1.26
CA LEU A 82 2.24 -7.93 0.16
C LEU A 82 3.46 -8.64 -0.43
N ARG A 83 3.35 -9.93 -0.69
CA ARG A 83 4.34 -10.72 -1.44
C ARG A 83 3.68 -11.39 -2.63
N LEU A 84 4.35 -11.39 -3.77
CA LEU A 84 3.98 -12.20 -4.94
C LEU A 84 5.17 -13.06 -5.31
N ASP A 85 4.92 -14.35 -5.51
CA ASP A 85 5.90 -15.40 -5.80
C ASP A 85 5.62 -16.03 -7.18
N ASP A 86 6.66 -16.50 -7.87
CA ASP A 86 6.53 -17.08 -9.22
C ASP A 86 6.16 -18.56 -9.28
N ASN A 87 6.24 -19.28 -8.16
CA ASN A 87 5.75 -20.66 -8.00
C ASN A 87 4.21 -20.78 -7.90
N THR A 88 3.50 -20.14 -8.82
CA THR A 88 2.02 -20.12 -8.96
C THR A 88 1.36 -21.50 -9.13
N GLY A 89 2.15 -22.54 -9.44
CA GLY A 89 1.66 -23.86 -9.85
C GLY A 89 1.39 -23.98 -11.36
N GLU A 90 1.64 -22.93 -12.15
CA GLU A 90 1.50 -22.95 -13.62
C GLU A 90 2.79 -23.48 -14.26
N ALA A 91 2.69 -24.48 -15.14
CA ALA A 91 3.86 -25.12 -15.73
C ALA A 91 4.70 -24.14 -16.57
N VAL A 92 6.02 -24.07 -16.30
CA VAL A 92 6.96 -23.14 -16.96
C VAL A 92 6.96 -23.22 -18.51
N GLY A 93 6.66 -24.40 -19.06
CA GLY A 93 6.52 -24.62 -20.51
C GLY A 93 5.39 -23.81 -21.17
N LEU A 94 4.40 -23.34 -20.40
CA LEU A 94 3.34 -22.43 -20.85
C LEU A 94 3.83 -20.98 -21.04
N LYS A 95 5.03 -20.64 -20.53
CA LYS A 95 5.65 -19.32 -20.60
C LYS A 95 4.72 -18.17 -20.17
N ARG A 96 3.91 -18.41 -19.14
CA ARG A 96 3.00 -17.39 -18.61
C ARG A 96 3.81 -16.30 -17.92
N GLN A 97 3.73 -15.08 -18.42
CA GLN A 97 4.33 -13.91 -17.79
C GLN A 97 3.55 -13.56 -16.53
N LEU A 98 4.21 -13.64 -15.38
CA LEU A 98 3.74 -13.13 -14.11
C LEU A 98 4.25 -11.69 -13.95
N VAL A 99 3.34 -10.72 -13.92
CA VAL A 99 3.70 -9.31 -13.87
C VAL A 99 3.73 -8.79 -12.44
N PHE A 100 4.81 -8.06 -12.14
CA PHE A 100 4.96 -7.20 -10.98
C PHE A 100 4.91 -5.74 -11.44
N ASP A 101 3.97 -4.98 -10.91
CA ASP A 101 3.77 -3.56 -11.26
C ASP A 101 3.48 -2.74 -10.00
N ALA A 102 2.22 -2.30 -9.80
CA ALA A 102 1.84 -1.42 -8.71
C ALA A 102 0.80 -2.06 -7.76
N ILE A 103 0.74 -1.51 -6.55
CA ILE A 103 -0.28 -1.80 -5.55
C ILE A 103 -1.03 -0.51 -5.19
N ARG A 104 -2.28 -0.64 -4.77
CA ARG A 104 -3.06 0.44 -4.16
C ARG A 104 -3.65 -0.06 -2.85
N VAL A 105 -3.55 0.77 -1.82
CA VAL A 105 -4.05 0.50 -0.48
C VAL A 105 -4.95 1.67 -0.11
N THR A 106 -6.25 1.41 0.03
CA THR A 106 -7.27 2.42 0.30
C THR A 106 -8.01 2.06 1.57
N ARG A 107 -8.13 2.99 2.51
CA ARG A 107 -8.85 2.77 3.77
C ARG A 107 -10.34 2.51 3.48
N ALA A 108 -10.90 1.46 4.06
CA ALA A 108 -12.29 1.10 3.87
C ALA A 108 -13.19 2.17 4.52
N GLY A 109 -14.17 2.67 3.75
CA GLY A 109 -15.04 3.79 4.15
C GLY A 109 -14.60 5.15 3.62
N ASP A 110 -13.34 5.32 3.21
CA ASP A 110 -12.83 6.58 2.62
C ASP A 110 -13.20 6.69 1.12
N THR A 111 -13.70 5.60 0.51
CA THR A 111 -14.24 5.56 -0.85
C THR A 111 -15.64 6.20 -0.93
N GLY A 112 -15.70 7.53 -0.97
CA GLY A 112 -16.84 8.27 -1.51
C GLY A 112 -18.06 8.41 -0.60
N ALA A 113 -17.92 9.11 0.53
CA ALA A 113 -19.05 9.66 1.28
C ALA A 113 -19.63 10.93 0.61
N ASP A 114 -19.87 10.89 -0.70
CA ASP A 114 -20.47 12.01 -1.47
C ASP A 114 -22.00 11.85 -1.53
N GLY A 115 -22.68 12.07 -0.40
CA GLY A 115 -24.09 11.66 -0.28
C GLY A 115 -24.90 12.19 0.90
N GLY A 116 -24.73 13.45 1.31
CA GLY A 116 -25.74 14.24 2.04
C GLY A 116 -26.23 13.70 3.40
N GLY A 117 -25.61 14.17 4.49
CA GLY A 117 -26.05 13.87 5.86
C GLY A 117 -25.68 14.96 6.87
N VAL A 118 -26.31 16.13 6.79
CA VAL A 118 -26.21 17.15 7.86
C VAL A 118 -26.99 16.67 9.08
N GLY A 119 -26.28 16.35 10.16
CA GLY A 119 -26.84 15.91 11.45
C GLY A 119 -26.13 16.58 12.61
N THR A 120 -26.62 17.75 13.02
CA THR A 120 -26.06 18.57 14.10
C THR A 120 -26.47 18.09 15.51
N GLY A 121 -25.48 17.89 16.39
CA GLY A 121 -25.47 18.35 17.80
C GLY A 121 -26.44 17.76 18.85
N GLY A 122 -25.92 17.57 20.08
CA GLY A 122 -26.66 17.20 21.30
C GLY A 122 -25.97 16.01 22.01
N ASP A 123 -25.11 16.15 23.02
CA ASP A 123 -25.14 16.84 24.34
C ASP A 123 -25.52 15.90 25.51
N ALA A 124 -24.84 16.14 26.65
CA ALA A 124 -25.05 15.62 28.01
C ALA A 124 -24.97 14.10 28.30
N GLY A 125 -24.26 13.76 29.39
CA GLY A 125 -24.16 12.40 29.97
C GLY A 125 -25.30 12.04 30.94
N PRO A 126 -25.06 11.18 31.96
CA PRO A 126 -24.15 11.56 33.04
C PRO A 126 -23.23 10.45 33.58
N ARG A 127 -22.53 10.78 34.68
CA ARG A 127 -21.49 10.01 35.38
C ARG A 127 -22.08 8.97 36.35
N GLY A 128 -21.27 7.96 36.70
CA GLY A 128 -21.45 7.10 37.87
C GLY A 128 -20.08 6.81 38.51
N ASP A 129 -19.99 6.94 39.84
CA ASP A 129 -18.73 7.19 40.55
C ASP A 129 -17.94 5.95 41.05
N ALA A 130 -16.70 6.25 41.49
CA ALA A 130 -15.71 5.52 42.31
C ALA A 130 -16.14 4.28 43.12
N GLY A 131 -15.27 3.32 43.50
CA GLY A 131 -13.79 3.19 43.56
C GLY A 131 -13.46 2.11 44.65
N PRO A 132 -12.28 2.05 45.31
CA PRO A 132 -10.91 2.49 44.98
C PRO A 132 -9.83 1.37 45.15
N ALA A 133 -8.53 1.67 44.90
CA ALA A 133 -7.28 1.11 45.49
C ALA A 133 -7.11 -0.43 45.70
N SER A 134 -5.96 -1.11 45.51
CA SER A 134 -4.51 -0.77 45.39
C SER A 134 -3.75 -2.09 45.06
N ALA A 135 -2.42 -2.22 44.89
CA ALA A 135 -1.23 -1.34 44.86
C ALA A 135 -0.05 -2.06 44.13
N SER A 136 1.07 -1.35 43.96
CA SER A 136 2.48 -1.83 43.99
C SER A 136 2.96 -3.01 43.13
N GLY A 137 4.00 -2.79 42.30
CA GLY A 137 4.90 -3.87 41.87
C GLY A 137 5.69 -3.63 40.58
N GLY A 138 6.86 -3.00 40.68
CA GLY A 138 7.97 -3.16 39.74
C GLY A 138 9.27 -3.43 40.53
N PRO A 139 10.45 -3.62 39.91
CA PRO A 139 10.76 -3.45 38.48
C PRO A 139 11.69 -4.55 37.87
N SER A 140 12.15 -4.29 36.63
CA SER A 140 13.45 -4.70 36.06
C SER A 140 13.72 -6.16 35.64
N GLY A 141 14.23 -6.32 34.42
CA GLY A 141 14.81 -7.57 33.90
C GLY A 141 15.13 -7.49 32.40
N ALA A 142 16.32 -7.01 32.05
CA ALA A 142 16.83 -7.05 30.67
C ALA A 142 17.57 -8.37 30.40
N GLY A 143 17.51 -8.86 29.16
CA GLY A 143 18.26 -10.05 28.71
C GLY A 143 17.94 -10.38 27.27
N ALA A 144 18.91 -10.17 26.37
CA ALA A 144 18.76 -10.37 24.94
C ALA A 144 19.29 -11.75 24.49
N SER A 145 19.01 -12.06 23.22
CA SER A 145 19.70 -13.07 22.41
C SER A 145 19.33 -14.54 22.69
N ASP A 146 18.45 -15.09 21.85
CA ASP A 146 18.84 -16.25 21.06
C ASP A 146 18.09 -16.20 19.71
N LEU A 147 18.83 -15.86 18.64
CA LEU A 147 18.30 -15.70 17.28
C LEU A 147 19.27 -16.38 16.31
N GLU A 148 19.45 -17.67 16.53
CA GLU A 148 20.10 -18.61 15.62
C GLU A 148 19.03 -19.43 14.90
N ARG A 149 19.33 -19.88 13.67
CA ARG A 149 18.54 -20.82 12.85
C ARG A 149 17.22 -20.23 12.29
N LEU A 150 17.17 -19.83 11.02
CA LEU A 150 17.43 -20.71 9.87
C LEU A 150 18.15 -20.01 8.72
N GLU A 151 19.21 -20.66 8.24
CA GLU A 151 19.70 -20.49 6.87
C GLU A 151 18.69 -21.13 5.89
N ASP A 152 18.20 -20.36 4.93
CA ASP A 152 18.00 -20.82 3.55
C ASP A 152 18.10 -19.60 2.64
N GLU A 153 19.30 -19.36 2.11
CA GLU A 153 19.52 -18.37 1.05
C GLU A 153 19.01 -18.94 -0.28
N THR A 154 17.70 -19.14 -0.39
CA THR A 154 17.03 -19.32 -1.68
C THR A 154 17.22 -18.01 -2.45
N GLY A 155 18.19 -18.02 -3.37
CA GLY A 155 18.77 -16.84 -4.03
C GLY A 155 17.86 -16.13 -5.03
N GLY A 156 16.69 -15.69 -4.57
CA GLY A 156 15.71 -15.01 -5.40
C GLY A 156 15.99 -13.52 -5.58
N CYS A 157 15.73 -13.02 -6.80
CA CYS A 157 15.93 -11.61 -7.14
C CYS A 157 14.84 -10.74 -6.48
N GLN A 158 15.19 -10.08 -5.37
CA GLN A 158 14.24 -9.26 -4.60
C GLN A 158 14.04 -7.85 -5.20
N ILE A 159 12.79 -7.50 -5.49
CA ILE A 159 12.38 -6.11 -5.75
C ILE A 159 11.58 -5.60 -4.55
N ARG A 160 12.10 -4.58 -3.86
CA ARG A 160 11.40 -3.85 -2.79
C ARG A 160 10.87 -2.52 -3.32
N ALA A 161 9.56 -2.33 -3.27
CA ALA A 161 8.92 -1.04 -3.52
C ALA A 161 8.28 -0.54 -2.23
N GLY A 162 8.91 0.46 -1.60
CA GLY A 162 8.40 1.11 -0.40
C GLY A 162 7.33 2.14 -0.74
N ALA A 163 6.10 1.94 -0.28
CA ALA A 163 5.02 2.91 -0.43
C ALA A 163 5.14 4.03 0.64
N THR A 164 5.97 5.04 0.40
CA THR A 164 5.96 6.26 1.22
C THR A 164 4.71 7.07 0.90
N SER A 165 3.78 7.16 1.85
CA SER A 165 2.65 8.10 1.75
C SER A 165 3.20 9.53 1.68
N PRO A 166 2.69 10.40 0.78
CA PRO A 166 3.09 11.80 0.78
C PRO A 166 2.55 12.48 2.04
N GLU A 167 3.44 13.00 2.87
CA GLU A 167 3.04 13.93 3.93
C GLU A 167 2.36 15.15 3.30
N ALA A 168 1.26 15.60 3.90
CA ALA A 168 0.51 16.76 3.43
C ALA A 168 1.33 18.05 3.67
N ALA A 169 2.10 18.45 2.65
CA ALA A 169 2.89 19.68 2.69
C ALA A 169 1.96 20.90 2.89
N GLY A 170 2.16 21.60 4.01
CA GLY A 170 1.29 22.69 4.45
C GLY A 170 1.26 23.89 3.50
N THR A 171 0.16 24.64 3.58
CA THR A 171 -0.18 25.77 2.71
C THR A 171 0.84 26.92 2.76
N GLY A 172 1.81 26.92 1.85
CA GLY A 172 2.73 28.04 1.61
C GLY A 172 2.08 29.13 0.78
N VAL A 173 1.89 30.33 1.34
CA VAL A 173 1.26 31.47 0.67
C VAL A 173 2.12 32.00 -0.49
N LEU A 174 1.60 31.89 -1.72
CA LEU A 174 2.21 32.49 -2.91
C LEU A 174 1.80 33.96 -3.05
N ALA A 175 2.66 34.89 -2.64
CA ALA A 175 2.42 36.33 -2.81
C ALA A 175 2.65 36.77 -4.28
N LEU A 176 1.57 37.05 -5.01
CA LEU A 176 1.67 37.73 -6.32
C LEU A 176 1.98 39.23 -6.15
N ALA A 177 3.19 39.64 -6.54
CA ALA A 177 3.53 41.04 -6.73
C ALA A 177 3.29 41.47 -8.18
N LEU A 178 2.13 42.09 -8.45
CA LEU A 178 1.85 42.79 -9.71
C LEU A 178 2.59 44.14 -9.74
N ALA A 179 3.41 44.37 -10.77
CA ALA A 179 3.96 45.68 -11.10
C ALA A 179 3.55 46.10 -12.53
N ALA A 180 3.21 47.38 -12.71
CA ALA A 180 2.28 47.82 -13.75
C ALA A 180 2.88 48.14 -15.13
N LEU A 181 1.98 48.25 -16.11
CA LEU A 181 2.25 48.58 -17.51
C LEU A 181 2.94 49.95 -17.72
N GLY A 182 3.98 49.97 -18.54
CA GLY A 182 4.55 51.19 -19.14
C GLY A 182 4.28 51.31 -20.65
N ARG A 183 3.05 51.64 -21.06
CA ARG A 183 2.75 51.93 -22.48
C ARG A 183 3.31 53.30 -22.91
N ARG A 184 4.18 53.35 -23.93
CA ARG A 184 4.25 54.49 -24.87
C ARG A 184 4.22 54.02 -26.32
N ARG A 185 3.58 54.83 -27.18
CA ARG A 185 3.10 54.45 -28.53
C ARG A 185 3.98 55.03 -29.66
N ARG A 186 4.24 54.17 -30.66
CA ARG A 186 4.25 54.42 -32.13
C ARG A 186 4.93 55.66 -32.73
N ARG A 187 5.81 55.42 -33.70
CA ARG A 187 5.77 55.84 -35.14
C ARG A 187 6.75 54.89 -35.87
N ALA A 188 6.37 54.04 -36.83
CA ALA A 188 5.75 54.25 -38.15
C ALA A 188 6.76 54.74 -39.22
N GLY A 189 7.11 53.87 -40.17
CA GLY A 189 7.98 54.12 -41.32
C GLY A 189 8.56 52.83 -41.92
N ALA A 190 8.19 52.53 -43.17
CA ALA A 190 8.70 51.46 -44.05
C ALA A 190 8.68 52.04 -45.49
N PRO A 191 8.97 51.30 -46.57
CA PRO A 191 9.87 50.14 -46.76
C PRO A 191 10.96 50.41 -47.83
N GLU A 192 11.91 49.48 -48.02
CA GLU A 192 12.13 48.74 -49.29
C GLU A 192 12.92 47.45 -49.00
#